data_AF-A0A9D1DBU9-F1
#
_entry.id   AF-A0A9D1DBU9-F1
#
_cell.length_a   1.000
_cell.length_b   1.000
_cell.length_c   1.000
_cell.angle_alpha   90.00
_cell.angle_beta   90.00
_cell.angle_gamma   90.00
#
_symmetry.space_group_name_H-M   'P 1'
#
loop_
_entity.id
_entity.type
_entity.pdbx_description
1 polymer ?
#
loop_
_entity_poly.entity_id
_entity_poly.type
_entity_poly.pdbx_seq_one_letter_code
_entity_poly.pdbx_strand_id
1 'polypeptide(L)' 'KKLGFPVPIRVWLKQDKYYNLVKGYFTSATASEFFNSEYLVQLLDQHRAGKFDNSRKIWTVFMFLKWYEEFFIKR' A
#
# COMPACT_ATOMS: atom_id res chain seq x y z
N LYS A 1 -25.06 11.30 11.67
CA LYS A 1 -24.72 11.31 10.22
C LYS A 1 -24.12 9.94 9.87
N LYS A 2 -24.69 9.16 8.94
CA LYS A 2 -24.13 7.84 8.56
C LYS A 2 -22.84 8.06 7.76
N LEU A 3 -21.74 7.40 8.14
CA LEU A 3 -20.42 7.52 7.52
C LEU A 3 -20.18 6.57 6.32
N GLY A 4 -21.21 5.79 5.95
CA GLY A 4 -21.08 4.70 4.97
C GLY A 4 -20.38 3.47 5.54
N PHE A 5 -19.98 2.55 4.67
CA PHE A 5 -19.16 1.38 4.98
C PHE A 5 -17.72 1.62 4.52
N PRO A 6 -16.90 2.35 5.30
CA PRO A 6 -15.54 2.64 4.89
C PRO A 6 -14.71 1.35 4.84
N VAL A 7 -13.91 1.19 3.79
CA VAL A 7 -12.98 0.06 3.69
C VAL A 7 -11.96 0.16 4.84
N PRO A 8 -11.78 -0.89 5.66
CA PRO A 8 -10.98 -0.82 6.88
C PRO A 8 -9.47 -0.96 6.59
N ILE A 9 -8.95 -0.25 5.58
CA ILE A 9 -7.55 -0.31 5.13
C ILE A 9 -6.58 -0.02 6.28
N ARG A 10 -6.90 0.97 7.12
CA ARG A 10 -6.12 1.31 8.32
C ARG A 10 -5.91 0.11 9.25
N VAL A 11 -6.92 -0.75 9.39
CA VAL A 11 -6.87 -1.93 10.25
C VAL A 11 -6.18 -3.08 9.51
N TRP A 12 -6.51 -3.27 8.23
CA TRP A 12 -5.93 -4.33 7.41
C TRP A 12 -4.42 -4.21 7.27
N LEU A 13 -3.87 -3.02 7.02
CA LEU A 13 -2.43 -2.80 6.86
C LEU A 13 -1.60 -3.13 8.12
N LYS A 14 -2.24 -3.35 9.28
CA LYS A 14 -1.58 -3.82 10.50
C LYS A 14 -1.49 -5.34 10.60
N GLN A 15 -2.29 -6.07 9.82
CA GLN A 15 -2.31 -7.53 9.81
C GLN A 15 -1.27 -8.06 8.83
N ASP A 16 -0.56 -9.14 9.21
CA ASP A 16 0.53 -9.72 8.42
C ASP A 16 0.14 -9.99 6.97
N LYS A 17 -1.04 -10.57 6.74
CA LYS A 17 -1.54 -10.90 5.41
C LYS A 17 -1.50 -9.69 4.47
N TYR A 18 -2.12 -8.59 4.87
CA TYR A 18 -2.23 -7.41 4.00
C TYR A 18 -0.96 -6.57 3.99
N TYR A 19 -0.25 -6.50 5.13
CA TYR A 19 1.06 -5.87 5.19
C TYR A 19 2.03 -6.53 4.20
N ASN A 20 2.15 -7.85 4.22
CA ASN A 20 3.08 -8.59 3.36
C ASN A 20 2.68 -8.48 1.88
N LEU A 21 1.38 -8.51 1.58
CA LEU A 21 0.88 -8.25 0.23
C LEU A 21 1.35 -6.89 -0.29
N VAL A 22 1.07 -5.81 0.45
CA VAL A 22 1.42 -4.45 0.03
C VAL A 22 2.94 -4.26 -0.02
N LYS A 23 3.67 -4.83 0.94
CA LYS A 23 5.14 -4.80 0.94
C LYS A 23 5.71 -5.44 -0.34
N GLY A 24 5.17 -6.58 -0.77
CA GLY A 24 5.57 -7.22 -2.02
C GLY A 24 5.40 -6.33 -3.24
N TYR A 25 4.30 -5.58 -3.31
CA TYR A 25 4.11 -4.57 -4.36
C TYR A 25 5.13 -3.43 -4.25
N PHE A 26 5.41 -2.93 -3.04
CA PHE A 26 6.34 -1.82 -2.83
C PHE A 26 7.81 -2.18 -3.11
N THR A 27 8.15 -3.46 -3.04
CA THR A 27 9.49 -3.99 -3.38
C THR A 27 9.57 -4.60 -4.77
N SER A 28 8.54 -4.42 -5.62
CA SER A 28 8.54 -4.89 -7.00
C SER A 28 9.41 -4.02 -7.90
N ALA A 29 9.88 -4.57 -9.03
CA ALA A 29 10.64 -3.82 -10.03
C ALA A 29 9.86 -2.60 -10.54
N THR A 30 8.55 -2.75 -10.78
CA THR A 30 7.65 -1.67 -11.15
C THR A 30 7.61 -0.57 -10.10
N ALA A 31 7.58 -0.92 -8.81
CA ALA A 31 7.62 0.11 -7.77
C ALA A 31 8.93 0.89 -7.76
N SER A 32 10.07 0.23 -8.01
CA SER A 32 11.38 0.88 -8.08
C SER A 32 11.56 1.76 -9.32
N GLU A 33 10.78 1.55 -10.39
CA GLU A 33 10.77 2.42 -11.57
C GLU A 33 10.13 3.79 -11.30
N PHE A 34 9.02 3.79 -10.55
CA PHE A 34 8.22 5.01 -10.33
C PHE A 34 8.41 5.66 -8.96
N PHE A 35 8.89 4.91 -7.97
CA PHE A 35 8.95 5.35 -6.57
C PHE A 35 10.22 4.91 -5.86
N ASN A 36 10.53 5.59 -4.76
CA ASN A 36 11.52 5.11 -3.80
C ASN A 36 10.93 3.98 -2.95
N SER A 37 11.23 2.73 -3.29
CA SER A 37 10.76 1.53 -2.59
C SER A 37 11.12 1.52 -1.10
N GLU A 38 12.30 1.99 -0.71
CA GLU A 38 12.73 2.02 0.69
C GLU A 38 11.83 2.94 1.53
N TYR A 39 11.53 4.12 0.98
CA TYR A 39 10.62 5.07 1.63
C TYR A 39 9.19 4.53 1.72
N LEU A 40 8.71 3.83 0.69
CA LEU A 40 7.39 3.19 0.72
C LEU A 40 7.29 2.13 1.82
N VAL A 41 8.32 1.28 1.97
CA VAL A 41 8.39 0.28 3.04
C VAL A 41 8.46 0.96 4.40
N GLN A 42 9.23 2.05 4.53
CA GLN A 42 9.29 2.84 5.76
C GLN A 42 7.90 3.39 6.16
N LEU A 43 7.13 3.93 5.21
CA LEU A 43 5.77 4.42 5.46
C LEU A 43 4.85 3.29 5.95
N LEU A 44 4.97 2.12 5.33
CA LEU A 44 4.21 0.92 5.68
C LEU A 44 4.56 0.42 7.09
N ASP A 45 5.84 0.38 7.44
CA ASP A 45 6.33 -0.04 8.77
C ASP A 45 5.90 0.93 9.86
N GLN A 46 6.02 2.23 9.63
CA GLN A 46 5.54 3.25 10.56
C GLN A 46 4.03 3.14 10.81
N HIS A 47 3.26 2.80 9.77
CA HIS A 47 1.82 2.60 9.90
C HIS A 47 1.48 1.35 10.71
N ARG A 48 2.14 0.23 10.39
CA ARG A 48 1.97 -1.03 11.09
C ARG A 48 2.33 -0.90 12.57
N ALA A 49 3.42 -0.20 12.88
CA ALA A 49 3.85 0.09 14.25
C ALA A 49 2.93 1.09 14.99
N GLY A 50 1.92 1.66 14.31
CA GLY A 50 1.00 2.62 14.91
C GLY A 50 1.60 4.00 15.17
N LYS A 51 2.80 4.30 14.66
CA LYS A 51 3.47 5.59 14.82
C LYS A 51 2.74 6.71 14.08
N PHE A 52 2.26 6.43 12.87
CA PHE A 52 1.53 7.38 12.03
C PHE A 52 0.40 6.71 11.25
N ASP A 53 -0.68 7.45 10.95
CA ASP A 53 -1.70 6.99 10.01
C ASP A 53 -1.31 7.30 8.55
N ASN A 54 -0.46 6.44 7.98
CA ASN A 54 -0.08 6.52 6.56
C ASN A 54 -1.06 5.77 5.61
N SER A 55 -2.22 5.30 6.10
CA SER A 55 -3.12 4.40 5.34
C SER A 55 -3.50 4.95 3.96
N ARG A 56 -3.81 6.25 3.85
CA ARG A 56 -4.13 6.89 2.57
C ARG A 56 -2.95 6.92 1.61
N LYS A 57 -1.75 7.31 2.07
CA LYS A 57 -0.54 7.35 1.23
C LYS A 57 -0.21 5.98 0.67
N ILE A 58 -0.24 4.97 1.55
CA ILE A 58 0.00 3.57 1.20
C ILE A 58 -1.02 3.11 0.16
N TRP A 59 -2.31 3.38 0.39
CA TRP A 59 -3.38 2.99 -0.52
C TRP A 59 -3.24 3.59 -1.91
N THR A 60 -2.91 4.89 -2.00
CA THR A 60 -2.73 5.58 -3.29
C THR A 60 -1.65 4.90 -4.13
N VAL A 61 -0.48 4.63 -3.55
CA VAL A 61 0.63 3.99 -4.27
C VAL A 61 0.29 2.55 -4.62
N PHE A 62 -0.29 1.80 -3.69
CA PHE A 62 -0.70 0.42 -3.93
C PHE A 62 -1.71 0.30 -5.08
N MET A 63 -2.70 1.20 -5.16
CA MET A 63 -3.66 1.24 -6.26
C MET A 63 -3.00 1.58 -7.59
N PHE A 64 -2.06 2.52 -7.62
CA PHE A 64 -1.29 2.82 -8.83
C PHE A 64 -0.55 1.57 -9.34
N LEU A 65 0.15 0.86 -8.47
CA LEU A 65 0.90 -0.34 -8.85
C LEU A 65 -0.02 -1.46 -9.34
N LYS A 66 -1.16 -1.68 -8.67
CA LYS A 66 -2.18 -2.64 -9.09
C LYS A 66 -2.75 -2.31 -10.46
N TRP A 67 -3.06 -1.05 -10.70
CA TRP A 67 -3.55 -0.58 -11.99
C TRP A 67 -2.48 -0.77 -13.08
N TYR A 68 -1.25 -0.37 -12.82
CA TYR A 68 -0.16 -0.51 -13.78
C TYR A 68 0.08 -1.98 -14.17
N GLU A 69 0.12 -2.88 -13.18
CA GLU A 69 0.23 -4.33 -13.38
C GLU A 69 -0.88 -4.84 -14.32
N GLU A 70 -2.12 -4.43 -14.10
CA GLU A 70 -3.27 -4.94 -14.87
C GLU A 70 -3.32 -4.42 -16.31
N PHE A 71 -2.96 -3.15 -16.53
CA PHE A 71 -3.15 -2.50 -17.82
C PHE A 71 -1.91 -2.42 -18.70
N PHE A 72 -0.70 -2.56 -18.13
CA PHE A 72 0.57 -2.43 -18.86
C PHE A 72 1.44 -3.68 -18.80
N ILE A 73 1.31 -4.54 -17.78
CA ILE A 73 2.14 -5.76 -17.65
C ILE A 73 1.40 -7.02 -18.11
N LYS A 74 0.20 -7.28 -17.58
CA LYS A 74 -0.55 -8.50 -17.90
C LYS A 74 -1.23 -8.50 -19.27
N ARG A 75 -1.45 -7.30 -19.80
CA ARG A 75 -2.29 -7.06 -20.97
C ARG A 75 -1.61 -7.42 -22.27
#